data_AF-A0A1Z5HW80-F1
#
_entry.id   AF-A0A1Z5HW80-F1
#
_cell.length_a   1.000
_cell.length_b   1.000
_cell.length_c   1.000
_cell.angle_alpha   90.00
_cell.angle_beta   90.00
_cell.angle_gamma   90.00
#
_symmetry.space_group_name_H-M   'P 1'
#
loop_
_entity.id
_entity.type
_entity.pdbx_description
1 polymer ?
#
loop_
_entity_poly.entity_id
_entity_poly.type
_entity_poly.pdbx_seq_one_letter_code
_entity_poly.pdbx_strand_id
1 'polypeptide(L)' 'MKEVVLSTLTGIGVGLLFSGLNLPVPAPPTLAGVMGIAGLFLGYVLGKRLFH' A
#
# COMPACT_ATOMS: atom_id res chain seq x y z
N MET A 1 -4.57 14.81 5.84
CA MET A 1 -5.18 13.80 6.75
C MET A 1 -6.43 13.19 6.13
N LYS A 2 -7.30 14.00 5.51
CA LYS A 2 -8.48 13.53 4.77
C LYS A 2 -8.09 12.51 3.69
N GLU A 3 -6.99 12.77 2.99
CA GLU A 3 -6.43 11.93 1.93
C GLU A 3 -6.00 10.56 2.45
N VAL A 4 -5.36 10.50 3.62
CA VAL A 4 -4.91 9.26 4.27
C VAL A 4 -6.11 8.40 4.67
N VAL A 5 -7.14 9.02 5.23
CA VAL A 5 -8.39 8.32 5.61
C VAL A 5 -9.10 7.80 4.36
N LEU A 6 -9.27 8.64 3.34
CA LEU A 6 -9.95 8.26 2.09
C LEU A 6 -9.18 7.18 1.33
N SER A 7 -7.85 7.26 1.25
CA SER A 7 -7.04 6.23 0.59
C SER A 7 -7.07 4.90 1.34
N THR A 8 -7.07 4.93 2.67
CA THR A 8 -7.22 3.73 3.51
C THR A 8 -8.58 3.07 3.31
N LEU A 9 -9.67 3.85 3.35
CA LEU A 9 -11.02 3.34 3.11
C LEU A 9 -11.19 2.79 1.69
N THR A 10 -10.59 3.46 0.70
CA THR A 10 -10.59 2.99 -0.69
C THR A 10 -9.84 1.67 -0.81
N GLY A 11 -8.66 1.55 -0.20
CA GLY A 11 -7.88 0.30 -0.20
C GLY A 11 -8.63 -0.86 0.46
N ILE A 12 -9.28 -0.63 1.59
CA ILE A 12 -10.13 -1.62 2.26
C ILE A 12 -11.31 -2.03 1.35
N GLY A 13 -12.03 -1.05 0.80
CA GLY A 13 -13.18 -1.31 -0.07
C GLY A 13 -12.82 -2.11 -1.32
N VAL A 14 -11.73 -1.74 -2.00
CA VAL A 14 -11.24 -2.47 -3.19
C VAL A 14 -10.77 -3.88 -2.81
N GLY A 15 -10.05 -4.03 -1.69
CA GLY A 15 -9.60 -5.35 -1.22
C GLY A 15 -10.77 -6.29 -0.92
N LEU A 16 -11.79 -5.79 -0.22
CA LEU A 16 -13.01 -6.54 0.09
C LEU A 16 -13.79 -6.90 -1.19
N LEU A 17 -13.90 -5.97 -2.15
CA LEU A 17 -14.60 -6.20 -3.40
C LEU A 17 -13.92 -7.29 -4.24
N PHE A 18 -12.59 -7.24 -4.38
CA PHE A 18 -11.84 -8.23 -5.14
C PHE A 18 -11.86 -9.60 -4.46
N SER A 19 -11.73 -9.64 -3.14
CA SER A 19 -11.85 -10.88 -2.36
C SER A 19 -13.26 -11.47 -2.46
N GLY A 20 -14.31 -10.65 -2.39
CA GLY A 20 -15.70 -11.10 -2.46
C GLY A 20 -16.10 -11.61 -3.85
N LEU A 21 -15.53 -11.03 -4.91
CA LEU A 21 -15.74 -11.45 -6.30
C LEU A 21 -14.76 -12.54 -6.76
N ASN A 22 -13.86 -13.02 -5.90
CA ASN A 22 -12.77 -13.95 -6.24
C ASN A 22 -11.92 -13.49 -7.44
N LEU A 23 -11.77 -12.17 -7.60
CA LEU A 23 -10.95 -11.59 -8.66
C LEU A 23 -9.48 -11.55 -8.22
N PRO A 24 -8.53 -11.78 -9.15
CA PRO A 24 -7.11 -11.60 -8.84
C PRO A 24 -6.87 -10.13 -8.46
N VAL A 25 -6.30 -9.92 -7.28
CA VAL A 25 -5.96 -8.58 -6.79
C VAL A 25 -4.81 -8.00 -7.65
N PRO A 26 -4.91 -6.78 -8.18
CA PRO A 26 -3.85 -6.16 -8.99
C PRO A 26 -2.60 -5.80 -8.17
N ALA A 27 -2.77 -5.58 -6.86
CA ALA A 27 -1.70 -5.31 -5.91
C ALA A 27 -1.01 -6.61 -5.45
N PRO A 28 0.25 -6.54 -4.96
CA PRO A 28 0.97 -7.72 -4.49
C PRO A 28 0.17 -8.42 -3.38
N PRO A 29 -0.33 -9.65 -3.60
CA PRO A 29 -1.20 -10.32 -2.63
C PRO A 29 -0.41 -10.93 -1.47
N THR A 30 0.92 -10.82 -1.50
CA THR A 30 1.81 -11.40 -0.49
C THR A 30 2.29 -10.33 0.47
N LEU A 31 2.48 -10.74 1.74
CA LEU A 31 3.09 -9.88 2.75
C LEU A 31 4.47 -9.37 2.28
N ALA A 32 5.23 -10.21 1.57
CA ALA A 32 6.53 -9.83 0.99
C ALA A 32 6.40 -8.64 0.01
N GLY A 33 5.39 -8.64 -0.86
CA GLY A 33 5.17 -7.54 -1.79
C GLY A 33 4.74 -6.25 -1.11
N VAL A 34 3.87 -6.34 -0.09
CA VAL A 34 3.48 -5.20 0.75
C VAL A 34 4.69 -4.61 1.47
N MET A 35 5.52 -5.48 2.07
CA MET A 35 6.74 -5.06 2.76
C MET A 35 7.78 -4.44 1.80
N GLY A 36 7.83 -4.86 0.54
CA GLY A 36 8.66 -4.23 -0.48
C GLY A 36 8.28 -2.76 -0.74
N ILE A 37 6.98 -2.46 -0.87
CA ILE A 37 6.49 -1.08 -1.06
C ILE A 37 6.73 -0.24 0.21
N ALA A 38 6.48 -0.81 1.39
CA ALA A 38 6.76 -0.14 2.66
C ALA A 38 8.26 0.19 2.83
N GLY A 39 9.14 -0.76 2.51
CA GLY A 39 10.59 -0.58 2.54
C GLY A 39 11.07 0.48 1.54
N LEU A 40 10.48 0.54 0.35
CA LEU A 40 10.77 1.59 -0.64
C LEU A 40 10.44 2.99 -0.09
N PHE A 41 9.26 3.15 0.50
CA PHE A 41 8.84 4.42 1.10
C PHE A 41 9.76 4.82 2.27
N LEU A 42 10.04 3.89 3.17
CA LEU A 42 10.96 4.12 4.30
C LEU A 42 12.37 4.49 3.82
N GLY A 43 12.89 3.79 2.82
CA GLY A 43 14.18 4.07 2.20
C GLY A 43 14.22 5.45 1.54
N TYR A 44 13.15 5.86 0.84
CA TYR A 44 13.04 7.20 0.27
C TYR A 44 13.04 8.29 1.36
N VAL A 45 12.26 8.09 2.42
CA VAL A 45 12.20 9.04 3.55
C VAL A 45 13.57 9.14 4.24
N LEU A 46 14.24 8.01 4.47
CA LEU A 46 15.56 7.97 5.07
C LEU A 46 16.61 8.62 4.18
N GLY A 47 16.61 8.32 2.88
CA GLY A 47 17.49 8.94 1.90
C GLY A 47 17.30 10.46 1.85
N LYS A 48 16.05 10.93 1.89
CA LYS A 48 15.73 12.36 2.00
C LYS A 48 16.22 13.00 3.31
N ARG A 49 16.44 12.24 4.38
CA ARG A 49 16.98 12.74 5.65
C ARG A 49 18.51 12.70 5.73
N LEU A 50 19.15 11.81 4.98
CA LEU A 50 20.59 11.57 5.01
C LEU A 50 21.35 12.31 3.89
N PHE A 51 20.73 12.51 2.73
CA PHE A 51 21.36 13.10 1.54
C PHE A 51 20.77 14.47 1.18
N HIS A 52 20.14 15.13 2.15
CA HIS A 52 19.53 16.46 2.06
C HIS A 52 19.92 17.24 3.32
#